data_AF-A0A940M505-F1
#
_entry.id   AF-A0A940M505-F1
#
_cell.length_a   1.000
_cell.length_b   1.000
_cell.length_c   1.000
_cell.angle_alpha   90.00
_cell.angle_beta   90.00
_cell.angle_gamma   90.00
#
_symmetry.space_group_name_H-M   'P 1'
#
loop_
_entity.id
_entity.type
_entity.pdbx_description
1 polymer ?
#
loop_
_entity_poly.entity_id
_entity_poly.type
_entity_poly.pdbx_seq_one_letter_code
_entity_poly.pdbx_strand_id
1 'polypeptide(L)'
;MKRIAIPLAAGVTLLTSMPAQATRLWFRIKGDHRVTFQMQSGVSNDFVSPGQFVRGDETPLSYTEGLFPTPGGYLVVFQAYTAAAGGGFTISRFGNPADVVFALRGGPQLFTGPLNSITFQPGGYYFPSGVVGGRGYDRLLIQPVPEPATWAMLIGGFALVGGALRRRQPQRVRVRVQAA
;
A
#
# COMPACT_ATOMS: atom_id res chain seq x y z
N MET A 1 12.32 -49.61 37.55
CA MET A 1 12.51 -48.14 37.66
C MET A 1 12.32 -47.53 36.27
N LYS A 2 11.16 -46.92 36.00
CA LYS A 2 10.79 -46.34 34.69
C LYS A 2 11.34 -44.91 34.59
N ARG A 3 12.18 -44.64 33.58
CA ARG A 3 12.65 -43.28 33.26
C ARG A 3 11.67 -42.64 32.28
N ILE A 4 10.99 -41.57 32.71
CA ILE A 4 10.14 -40.73 31.86
C ILE A 4 11.04 -39.66 31.26
N ALA A 5 11.26 -39.70 29.95
CA ALA A 5 11.94 -38.64 29.22
C ALA A 5 10.89 -37.66 28.68
N ILE A 6 10.95 -36.42 29.14
CA ILE A 6 10.13 -35.30 28.65
C ILE A 6 10.98 -34.60 27.57
N PRO A 7 10.58 -34.57 26.28
CA PRO A 7 11.27 -33.76 25.31
C PRO A 7 10.85 -32.30 25.49
N LEU A 8 11.77 -31.47 25.95
CA LEU A 8 11.66 -30.02 25.98
C LEU A 8 11.86 -29.51 24.54
N ALA A 9 10.79 -29.08 23.87
CA ALA A 9 10.89 -28.37 22.59
C ALA A 9 10.68 -26.87 22.84
N ALA A 10 11.75 -26.18 23.20
CA ALA A 10 11.79 -24.71 23.22
C ALA A 10 12.28 -24.21 21.85
N GLY A 11 11.33 -23.81 21.00
CA GLY A 11 11.63 -23.14 19.73
C GLY A 11 11.62 -21.62 19.92
N VAL A 12 12.80 -21.01 19.87
CA VAL A 12 13.04 -19.57 19.99
C VAL A 12 12.36 -18.81 18.84
N THR A 13 11.46 -17.88 19.16
CA THR A 13 10.98 -16.85 18.23
C THR A 13 11.84 -15.59 18.37
N LEU A 14 12.86 -15.47 17.52
CA LEU A 14 13.55 -14.20 17.28
C LEU A 14 12.63 -13.29 16.47
N LEU A 15 11.88 -12.42 17.16
CA LEU A 15 11.21 -11.28 16.54
C LEU A 15 12.26 -10.20 16.31
N THR A 16 13.04 -10.32 15.23
CA THR A 16 13.84 -9.20 14.76
C THR A 16 12.87 -8.16 14.20
N SER A 17 12.86 -6.97 14.80
CA SER A 17 12.12 -5.83 14.26
C SER A 17 12.74 -5.48 12.91
N MET A 18 12.11 -5.89 11.82
CA MET A 18 12.56 -5.44 10.50
C MET A 18 12.35 -3.92 10.41
N PRO A 19 13.33 -3.17 9.87
CA PRO A 19 13.17 -1.74 9.64
C PRO A 19 11.91 -1.51 8.79
N ALA A 20 11.19 -0.42 9.06
CA ALA A 20 9.99 -0.04 8.31
C ALA A 20 10.35 0.10 6.83
N GLN A 21 10.11 -0.97 6.07
CA GLN A 21 10.38 -1.02 4.65
C GLN A 21 9.43 -0.05 3.94
N ALA A 22 9.93 0.67 2.93
CA ALA A 22 9.13 1.57 2.11
C ALA A 22 7.89 0.82 1.57
N THR A 23 6.71 1.17 2.09
CA THR A 23 5.47 0.47 1.74
C THR A 23 4.99 0.94 0.38
N ARG A 24 4.73 0.01 -0.53
CA ARG A 24 4.12 0.34 -1.82
C ARG A 24 2.61 0.54 -1.65
N LEU A 25 2.11 1.68 -2.14
CA LEU A 25 0.72 2.07 -2.03
C LEU A 25 0.08 2.19 -3.41
N TRP A 26 -1.17 1.77 -3.53
CA TRP A 26 -2.05 2.08 -4.64
C TRP A 26 -2.78 3.38 -4.39
N PHE A 27 -2.78 4.23 -5.40
CA PHE A 27 -3.58 5.44 -5.47
C PHE A 27 -4.64 5.25 -6.53
N ARG A 28 -5.89 5.53 -6.16
CA ARG A 28 -7.03 5.45 -7.07
C ARG A 28 -7.86 6.71 -6.97
N ILE A 29 -7.94 7.43 -8.07
CA ILE A 29 -8.76 8.63 -8.20
C ILE A 29 -10.06 8.24 -8.90
N LYS A 30 -11.19 8.75 -8.41
CA LYS A 30 -12.51 8.62 -9.02
C LYS A 30 -13.15 10.00 -9.22
N GLY A 31 -13.85 10.13 -10.33
CA GLY A 31 -14.57 11.30 -10.81
C GLY A 31 -15.04 11.02 -12.22
N ASP A 32 -14.93 12.01 -13.10
CA ASP A 32 -15.19 11.86 -14.53
C ASP A 32 -14.28 10.80 -15.18
N HIS A 33 -13.07 10.62 -14.62
CA HIS A 33 -12.11 9.62 -15.07
C HIS A 33 -11.59 8.81 -13.89
N ARG A 34 -11.08 7.61 -14.19
CA ARG A 34 -10.44 6.74 -13.21
C ARG A 34 -8.93 6.74 -13.45
N VAL A 35 -8.17 7.10 -12.42
CA VAL A 35 -6.71 7.07 -12.48
C VAL A 35 -6.21 6.09 -11.45
N THR A 36 -5.29 5.23 -11.83
CA THR A 36 -4.65 4.29 -10.92
C THR A 36 -3.16 4.30 -11.10
N PHE A 37 -2.42 4.43 -10.00
CA PHE A 37 -0.97 4.37 -10.00
C PHE A 37 -0.46 3.83 -8.67
N GLN A 38 0.81 3.46 -8.64
CA GLN A 38 1.48 3.01 -7.42
C GLN A 38 2.62 3.96 -7.09
N MET A 39 2.82 4.25 -5.80
CA MET A 39 4.01 4.96 -5.31
C MET A 39 4.53 4.28 -4.06
N GLN A 40 5.82 4.43 -3.79
CA GLN A 40 6.42 4.03 -2.52
C GLN A 40 6.24 5.12 -1.47
N SER A 41 5.87 4.75 -0.25
CA SER A 41 5.81 5.63 0.91
C SER A 41 7.12 5.53 1.71
N GLY A 42 7.54 6.60 2.37
CA GLY A 42 8.74 6.61 3.22
C GLY A 42 10.08 6.75 2.48
N VAL A 43 10.07 7.07 1.19
CA VAL A 43 11.29 7.37 0.42
C VAL A 43 11.62 8.86 0.45
N SER A 44 12.88 9.21 0.18
CA SER A 44 13.31 10.61 0.08
C SER A 44 12.62 11.32 -1.07
N ASN A 45 12.22 12.58 -0.86
CA ASN A 45 11.64 13.42 -1.90
C ASN A 45 12.71 14.15 -2.71
N ASP A 46 12.47 14.34 -4.00
CA ASP A 46 13.44 14.97 -4.91
C ASP A 46 13.59 16.46 -4.65
N PHE A 47 12.51 17.13 -4.26
CA PHE A 47 12.53 18.55 -3.93
C PHE A 47 11.55 18.88 -2.80
N VAL A 48 11.99 19.73 -1.88
CA VAL A 48 11.21 20.15 -0.71
C VAL A 48 11.20 21.68 -0.64
N SER A 49 10.02 22.27 -0.41
CA SER A 49 9.88 23.71 -0.17
C SER A 49 8.89 23.94 0.98
N PRO A 50 8.81 25.16 1.55
CA PRO A 50 7.92 25.42 2.68
C PRO A 50 6.47 24.99 2.39
N GLY A 51 5.98 24.02 3.16
CA GLY A 51 4.58 23.55 3.10
C GLY A 51 4.25 22.53 2.01
N GLN A 52 5.21 22.12 1.17
CA GLN A 52 4.98 21.16 0.07
C GLN A 52 6.23 20.33 -0.25
N PHE A 53 6.02 19.14 -0.79
CA PHE A 53 7.09 18.34 -1.38
C PHE A 53 6.77 18.06 -2.85
N VAL A 54 7.83 17.80 -3.61
CA VAL A 54 7.76 17.41 -5.02
C VAL A 54 8.54 16.11 -5.16
N ARG A 55 7.91 15.14 -5.81
CA ARG A 55 8.54 13.86 -6.15
C ARG A 55 8.26 13.54 -7.61
N GLY A 56 9.32 13.45 -8.39
CA GLY A 56 9.34 12.74 -9.66
C GLY A 56 9.44 11.25 -9.34
N ASP A 57 8.35 10.53 -9.57
CA ASP A 57 8.42 9.07 -9.59
C ASP A 57 8.40 8.66 -11.07
N GLU A 58 9.42 7.91 -11.50
CA GLU A 58 9.47 7.32 -12.85
C GLU A 58 8.48 6.16 -13.00
N THR A 59 7.69 5.85 -11.96
CA THR A 59 6.63 4.84 -12.05
C THR A 59 5.70 5.15 -13.22
N PRO A 60 5.59 4.25 -14.22
CA PRO A 60 4.65 4.42 -15.29
C PRO A 60 3.25 4.55 -14.69
N LEU A 61 2.58 5.67 -14.92
CA LEU A 61 1.16 5.77 -14.64
C LEU A 61 0.47 4.67 -15.45
N SER A 62 -0.15 3.70 -14.79
CA SER A 62 -1.00 2.72 -15.45
C SER A 62 -2.30 3.44 -15.83
N TYR A 63 -2.21 4.13 -16.96
CA TYR A 63 -3.24 4.99 -17.50
C TYR A 63 -4.51 4.18 -17.78
N THR A 64 -5.63 4.68 -17.26
CA THR A 64 -6.95 4.37 -17.80
C THR A 64 -7.46 5.71 -18.35
N GLU A 65 -7.81 5.69 -19.63
CA GLU A 65 -8.37 6.74 -20.51
C GLU A 65 -8.61 8.15 -19.92
N GLY A 66 -8.16 9.16 -20.67
CA GLY A 66 -8.62 10.56 -20.62
C GLY A 66 -7.68 11.60 -20.00
N LEU A 67 -6.65 11.27 -19.22
CA LEU A 67 -5.85 12.30 -18.52
C LEU A 67 -4.94 13.13 -19.42
N PHE A 68 -4.38 12.55 -20.48
CA PHE A 68 -3.45 13.27 -21.37
C PHE A 68 -4.06 13.41 -22.77
N PRO A 69 -3.94 14.60 -23.39
CA PRO A 69 -4.52 14.88 -24.71
C PRO A 69 -3.87 14.04 -25.84
N THR A 70 -2.67 13.50 -25.61
CA THR A 70 -1.95 12.67 -26.57
C THR A 70 -1.63 11.30 -25.97
N PRO A 71 -1.79 10.19 -26.71
CA PRO A 71 -1.27 8.90 -26.30
C PRO A 71 0.27 8.96 -26.19
N GLY A 72 0.82 8.53 -25.06
CA GLY A 72 2.26 8.53 -24.81
C GLY A 72 2.59 8.22 -23.34
N GLY A 73 3.77 7.65 -23.08
CA GLY A 73 4.27 7.54 -21.71
C GLY A 73 4.69 8.93 -21.23
N TYR A 74 4.07 9.41 -20.14
CA TYR A 74 4.43 10.70 -19.54
C TYR A 74 5.20 10.48 -18.26
N LEU A 75 6.28 11.24 -18.09
CA LEU A 75 6.84 11.51 -16.78
C LEU A 75 5.91 12.49 -16.06
N VAL A 76 5.58 12.15 -14.82
CA VAL A 76 4.71 12.98 -13.99
C VAL A 76 5.40 13.39 -12.71
N VAL A 77 4.99 14.55 -12.21
CA VAL A 77 5.42 15.11 -10.95
C VAL A 77 4.25 15.01 -9.99
N PHE A 78 4.51 14.40 -8.83
CA PHE A 78 3.59 14.36 -7.72
C PHE A 78 3.97 15.42 -6.71
N GLN A 79 2.97 16.17 -6.26
CA GLN A 79 3.16 17.19 -5.24
C GLN A 79 2.00 17.10 -4.26
N ALA A 80 2.30 17.02 -2.97
CA ALA A 80 1.27 17.11 -1.94
C ALA A 80 1.59 18.20 -0.93
N TYR A 81 0.54 18.76 -0.36
CA TYR A 81 0.61 19.95 0.46
C TYR A 81 0.30 19.61 1.91
N THR A 82 0.96 20.32 2.81
CA THR A 82 0.61 20.26 4.23
C THR A 82 -0.76 20.91 4.48
N ALA A 83 -1.44 20.55 5.57
CA ALA A 83 -2.70 21.17 5.98
C ALA A 83 -2.54 22.68 6.19
N ALA A 84 -1.40 23.10 6.73
CA ALA A 84 -1.05 24.51 6.86
C ALA A 84 -0.91 25.24 5.51
N ALA A 85 -0.56 24.51 4.45
CA ALA A 85 -0.51 25.00 3.08
C ALA A 85 -1.81 24.76 2.29
N GLY A 86 -2.91 24.44 2.98
CA GLY A 86 -4.22 24.17 2.36
C GLY A 86 -4.47 22.72 1.95
N GLY A 87 -3.50 21.83 2.14
CA GLY A 87 -3.62 20.38 1.93
C GLY A 87 -3.96 19.94 0.51
N GLY A 88 -4.23 18.65 0.35
CA GLY A 88 -4.47 18.03 -0.97
C GLY A 88 -3.20 17.69 -1.74
N PHE A 89 -3.32 17.48 -3.05
CA PHE A 89 -2.23 17.08 -3.93
C PHE A 89 -2.48 17.38 -5.41
N THR A 90 -1.42 17.44 -6.19
CA THR A 90 -1.44 17.61 -7.64
C THR A 90 -0.59 16.55 -8.34
N ILE A 91 -0.96 16.28 -9.60
CA ILE A 91 -0.18 15.55 -10.58
C ILE A 91 -0.05 16.45 -11.80
N SER A 92 1.18 16.79 -12.16
CA SER A 92 1.48 17.59 -13.35
C SER A 92 2.43 16.84 -14.27
N ARG A 93 2.47 17.23 -15.54
CA ARG A 93 3.50 16.72 -16.46
C ARG A 93 4.88 17.21 -16.01
N PHE A 94 5.88 16.33 -16.06
CA PHE A 94 7.26 16.72 -15.84
C PHE A 94 7.73 17.74 -16.89
N GLY A 95 8.51 18.73 -16.47
CA GLY A 95 9.04 19.79 -17.35
C GLY A 95 8.03 20.88 -17.73
N ASN A 96 6.73 20.72 -17.42
CA ASN A 96 5.73 21.76 -17.60
C ASN A 96 4.70 21.75 -16.45
N PRO A 97 4.99 22.43 -15.32
CA PRO A 97 4.10 22.44 -14.15
C PRO A 97 2.77 23.17 -14.40
N ALA A 98 2.63 23.94 -15.48
CA ALA A 98 1.34 24.52 -15.89
C ALA A 98 0.41 23.47 -16.49
N ASP A 99 0.94 22.33 -16.93
CA ASP A 99 0.17 21.18 -17.40
C ASP A 99 -0.23 20.30 -16.21
N VAL A 100 -1.08 20.88 -15.37
CA VAL A 100 -1.70 20.18 -14.24
C VAL A 100 -2.76 19.25 -14.79
N VAL A 101 -2.46 17.97 -14.72
CA VAL A 101 -3.31 16.88 -15.22
C VAL A 101 -4.37 16.52 -14.18
N PHE A 102 -4.01 16.74 -12.91
CA PHE A 102 -4.87 16.47 -11.78
C PHE A 102 -4.48 17.37 -10.60
N ALA A 103 -5.47 17.89 -9.89
CA ALA A 103 -5.27 18.70 -8.70
C ALA A 103 -6.48 18.62 -7.80
N LEU A 104 -6.20 18.24 -6.57
CA LEU A 104 -7.07 18.41 -5.44
C LEU A 104 -6.45 19.51 -4.59
N ARG A 105 -6.90 20.75 -4.83
CA ARG A 105 -6.54 21.89 -3.97
C ARG A 105 -7.54 21.97 -2.82
N GLY A 106 -7.08 22.25 -1.61
CA GLY A 106 -7.98 22.50 -0.47
C GLY A 106 -8.49 21.24 0.24
N GLY A 107 -7.69 20.17 0.27
CA GLY A 107 -8.09 18.86 0.83
C GLY A 107 -7.47 18.53 2.18
N PRO A 108 -7.82 17.37 2.78
CA PRO A 108 -7.16 16.88 3.99
C PRO A 108 -5.66 16.63 3.76
N GLN A 109 -4.88 16.66 4.85
CA GLN A 109 -3.51 16.18 4.87
C GLN A 109 -3.47 14.70 4.44
N LEU A 110 -2.66 14.37 3.43
CA LEU A 110 -2.57 12.99 2.91
C LEU A 110 -1.36 12.21 3.41
N PHE A 111 -0.48 12.86 4.19
CA PHE A 111 0.78 12.29 4.63
C PHE A 111 1.19 12.80 6.01
N THR A 112 2.10 12.08 6.66
CA THR A 112 2.73 12.46 7.93
C THR A 112 4.24 12.41 7.78
N GLY A 113 4.96 12.75 8.85
CA GLY A 113 6.41 12.79 8.84
C GLY A 113 6.98 14.08 8.25
N PRO A 114 8.31 14.22 8.26
CA PRO A 114 8.98 15.40 7.75
C PRO A 114 8.90 15.47 6.22
N LEU A 115 8.95 16.68 5.65
CA LEU A 115 8.79 16.88 4.20
C LEU A 115 9.88 16.23 3.34
N ASN A 116 11.01 15.83 3.93
CA ASN A 116 12.07 15.08 3.25
C ASN A 116 11.89 13.55 3.31
N SER A 117 10.96 13.04 4.11
CA SER A 117 10.65 11.61 4.26
C SER A 117 9.21 11.46 4.74
N ILE A 118 8.28 11.63 3.79
CA ILE A 118 6.86 11.58 4.09
C ILE A 118 6.36 10.13 4.15
N THR A 119 5.33 9.92 4.96
CA THR A 119 4.56 8.69 4.97
C THR A 119 3.11 8.99 4.62
N PHE A 120 2.66 8.55 3.44
CA PHE A 120 1.27 8.67 3.03
C PHE A 120 0.35 7.89 3.99
N GLN A 121 -0.79 8.48 4.30
CA GLN A 121 -1.82 7.85 5.12
C GLN A 121 -2.76 7.05 4.21
N PRO A 122 -2.95 5.74 4.46
CA PRO A 122 -3.99 4.98 3.77
C PRO A 122 -5.38 5.47 4.16
N GLY A 123 -6.30 5.53 3.21
CA GLY A 123 -7.65 6.03 3.46
C GLY A 123 -8.41 6.41 2.20
N GLY A 124 -9.71 6.67 2.39
CA GLY A 124 -10.56 7.31 1.40
C GLY A 124 -10.69 8.80 1.72
N TYR A 125 -10.33 9.65 0.77
CA TYR A 125 -10.36 11.09 0.91
C TYR A 125 -11.38 11.67 -0.07
N TYR A 126 -12.25 12.53 0.43
CA TYR A 126 -13.30 13.19 -0.34
C TYR A 126 -12.91 14.64 -0.59
N PHE A 127 -13.19 15.12 -1.80
CA PHE A 127 -12.83 16.46 -2.23
C PHE A 127 -14.05 17.09 -2.91
N PRO A 128 -14.78 17.97 -2.22
CA PRO A 128 -16.03 18.53 -2.74
C PRO A 128 -15.88 19.40 -4.01
N SER A 129 -14.65 19.77 -4.37
CA SER A 129 -14.36 20.75 -5.43
C SER A 129 -13.10 20.40 -6.24
N GLY A 130 -12.77 19.12 -6.39
CA GLY A 130 -11.63 18.71 -7.22
C GLY A 130 -11.90 18.97 -8.70
N VAL A 131 -11.65 20.19 -9.19
CA VAL A 131 -11.87 20.55 -10.60
C VAL A 131 -10.53 20.84 -11.26
N VAL A 132 -10.19 20.07 -12.30
CA VAL A 132 -9.06 20.35 -13.19
C VAL A 132 -9.49 20.27 -14.64
N GLY A 133 -9.23 21.33 -15.41
CA GLY A 133 -9.59 21.39 -16.83
C GLY A 133 -11.09 21.25 -17.09
N GLY A 134 -11.95 21.63 -16.13
CA GLY A 134 -13.41 21.48 -16.22
C GLY A 134 -13.94 20.08 -15.87
N ARG A 135 -13.09 19.20 -15.33
CA ARG A 135 -13.46 17.82 -14.95
C ARG A 135 -13.57 17.67 -13.43
N GLY A 136 -14.63 17.00 -12.98
CA GLY A 136 -14.90 16.74 -11.58
C GLY A 136 -14.19 15.48 -11.06
N TYR A 137 -13.54 15.60 -9.91
CA TYR A 137 -12.95 14.50 -9.15
C TYR A 137 -13.37 14.56 -7.70
N ASP A 138 -14.02 13.49 -7.25
CA ASP A 138 -14.71 13.50 -5.96
C ASP A 138 -13.93 12.73 -4.88
N ARG A 139 -13.09 11.77 -5.28
CA ARG A 139 -12.49 10.82 -4.33
C ARG A 139 -11.10 10.33 -4.71
N LEU A 140 -10.20 10.35 -3.72
CA LEU A 140 -8.93 9.61 -3.72
C LEU A 140 -9.04 8.42 -2.77
N LEU A 141 -8.51 7.27 -3.18
CA LEU A 141 -8.30 6.12 -2.32
C LEU A 141 -6.81 5.77 -2.31
N ILE A 142 -6.22 5.74 -1.12
CA ILE A 142 -4.85 5.29 -0.87
C ILE A 142 -4.94 3.96 -0.10
N GLN A 143 -4.36 2.90 -0.65
CA GLN A 143 -4.41 1.57 -0.02
C GLN A 143 -3.07 0.85 -0.15
N PRO A 144 -2.63 0.10 0.88
CA PRO A 144 -1.40 -0.68 0.78
C PRO A 144 -1.53 -1.77 -0.28
N VAL A 145 -0.46 -1.98 -1.05
CA VAL A 145 -0.31 -3.18 -1.87
C VAL A 145 0.04 -4.32 -0.93
N PRO A 146 -0.75 -5.41 -0.87
CA PRO A 146 -0.36 -6.57 -0.09
C PRO A 146 1.00 -7.08 -0.56
N GLU A 147 1.97 -7.17 0.36
CA GLU A 147 3.31 -7.58 0.01
C GLU A 147 3.32 -9.06 -0.41
N PRO A 148 4.13 -9.47 -1.41
CA PRO A 148 4.27 -10.87 -1.80
C PRO A 148 4.63 -11.79 -0.64
N ALA A 149 5.40 -11.27 0.33
CA ALA A 149 5.76 -11.99 1.55
C ALA A 149 4.54 -12.33 2.41
N THR A 150 3.53 -11.43 2.47
CA THR A 150 2.29 -11.67 3.21
C THR A 150 1.51 -12.84 2.61
N TRP A 151 1.45 -12.92 1.28
CA TRP A 151 0.85 -14.07 0.59
C TRP A 151 1.64 -15.35 0.85
N ALA A 152 2.97 -15.29 0.77
CA ALA A 152 3.84 -16.43 1.05
C ALA A 152 3.68 -16.94 2.49
N MET A 153 3.56 -16.04 3.47
CA MET A 153 3.32 -16.38 4.88
C MET A 153 1.95 -17.02 5.08
N LEU A 154 0.91 -16.49 4.44
CA LEU A 154 -0.44 -17.05 4.48
C LEU A 154 -0.47 -18.46 3.87
N ILE A 155 0.13 -18.64 2.70
CA ILE A 155 0.27 -19.94 2.03
C ILE A 155 1.12 -20.89 2.89
N GLY A 156 2.22 -20.41 3.44
CA GLY A 156 3.11 -21.16 4.33
C GLY A 156 2.38 -21.65 5.59
N GLY A 157 1.56 -20.80 6.20
CA GLY A 157 0.70 -21.18 7.33
C GLY A 157 -0.28 -22.29 6.98
N PHE A 158 -0.96 -22.18 5.84
CA PHE A 158 -1.85 -23.24 5.37
C PHE A 158 -1.11 -24.55 5.06
N ALA A 159 0.08 -24.46 4.45
CA ALA A 159 0.91 -25.63 4.17
C ALA A 159 1.36 -26.34 5.46
N LEU A 160 1.73 -25.58 6.50
CA LEU A 160 2.11 -26.13 7.80
C LEU A 160 0.94 -26.83 8.50
N VAL A 161 -0.24 -26.20 8.55
CA VAL A 161 -1.44 -26.78 9.14
C VAL A 161 -1.85 -28.05 8.39
N GLY A 162 -1.91 -27.99 7.06
CA GLY A 162 -2.23 -29.15 6.22
C GLY A 162 -1.20 -30.28 6.37
N GLY A 163 0.08 -29.94 6.46
CA GLY A 163 1.16 -30.90 6.70
C GLY A 163 1.07 -31.59 8.06
N ALA A 164 0.75 -30.83 9.11
CA ALA A 164 0.56 -31.37 10.46
C ALA A 164 -0.63 -32.34 10.53
N LEU A 165 -1.76 -32.00 9.89
CA LEU A 165 -2.93 -32.87 9.82
C LEU A 165 -2.63 -34.16 9.05
N ARG A 166 -1.89 -34.10 7.94
CA ARG A 166 -1.49 -35.30 7.17
C ARG A 166 -0.51 -36.20 7.93
N ARG A 167 0.32 -35.64 8.81
CA ARG A 167 1.27 -36.40 9.64
C ARG A 167 0.65 -37.09 10.85
N ARG A 168 -0.57 -36.70 11.26
CA ARG A 168 -1.27 -37.40 12.34
C ARG A 168 -1.70 -38.78 11.85
N GLN A 169 -1.05 -39.82 12.35
CA GLN A 169 -1.47 -41.19 12.10
C GLN A 169 -2.91 -41.36 12.60
N PRO A 170 -3.83 -41.90 11.77
CA PRO A 170 -5.18 -42.17 12.23
C PRO A 170 -5.09 -43.17 13.38
N GLN A 171 -5.50 -42.74 14.58
CA GLN A 171 -5.64 -43.67 15.70
C GLN A 171 -6.72 -44.67 15.32
N ARG A 172 -6.30 -45.91 15.03
CA ARG A 172 -7.23 -47.01 14.80
C ARG A 172 -7.99 -47.24 16.11
N VAL A 173 -9.23 -46.79 16.16
CA VAL A 173 -10.14 -47.10 17.26
C VAL A 173 -10.44 -48.60 17.18
N ARG A 174 -9.88 -49.38 18.12
CA ARG A 174 -10.23 -50.78 18.28
C ARG A 174 -11.51 -50.86 19.13
N VAL A 175 -12.63 -51.20 18.49
CA VAL A 175 -13.86 -51.55 19.19
C VAL A 175 -13.74 -53.00 19.63
N ARG A 176 -13.83 -53.28 20.93
CA ARG A 176 -13.88 -54.64 21.48
C ARG A 176 -15.33 -54.94 21.82
N VAL A 177 -15.94 -55.87 21.10
CA VAL A 177 -17.27 -56.39 21.43
C VAL A 177 -17.07 -57.46 22.51
N GLN A 178 -17.67 -57.28 23.69
CA GLN A 178 -17.78 -58.32 24.70
C GLN A 178 -19.07 -59.11 24.42
N ALA A 179 -18.92 -60.40 24.13
CA ALA A 179 -20.05 -61.32 24.11
C ALA A 179 -20.44 -61.65 25.57
N ALA A 180 -21.74 -61.63 25.81
CA ALA A 180 -22.39 -61.98 27.08
C ALA A 180 -22.54 -63.50 27.23
#